data_AF-A0A2R6ADV5-F1
#
_entry.id   AF-A0A2R6ADV5-F1
#
_cell.length_a   1.000
_cell.length_b   1.000
_cell.length_c   1.000
_cell.angle_alpha   90.00
_cell.angle_beta   90.00
_cell.angle_gamma   90.00
#
_symmetry.space_group_name_H-M   'P 1'
#
loop_
_entity.id
_entity.type
_entity.pdbx_description
1 polymer ?
#
loop_
_entity_poly.entity_id
_entity_poly.type
_entity_poly.pdbx_seq_one_letter_code
_entity_poly.pdbx_strand_id
1 'polypeptide(L)'
;MPKLIVGKKRAEFPYLTPLDVALYSLGERALYSSVKFGRARGIMDDSMRYGHNKRVYVEGRGLVDPTCFLLEKDTSVKLEKGATIGSRIAKRFSEHFGAGFQNSFLLRIAWKLAQNLVASSANLPLASTFSSKNFRVSSISTKVLIVGGGLAGLGAALSLNECGVDCVVVDAHNDFGGRTRYATYPFLNGVTYSDFIKETVKNLTIRGVRTLSGVFCGVYEEGAGVILGHDVVYKCSFEKIIFATGSRSVVPLLTGNDLPGVISCDYALTLAHHDALKGKALLYSEDPWADVVEQILARKEGLEITKVHPTEVKAILGKNEVQGVLLNNGKRLRVNHFIYCTKRQPSFELPSQAGVEYSYQRGILMANIFDDGSTRVKNVWIAGSATGLFELESSFYHGRAVGYALAENKEEAKKFLEKLKKRNLVVTQQKAQEEAFVCFCEDIRVSDLFKALKTGFSTPEKAKRFTGWGTGACQGKLCVYNGLFVLCREGKCFPYTQRLPVEPLPFGALIGVDEVE
;
A
#
# COMPACT_ATOMS: atom_id res chain seq x y z
N MET A 1 2.89 22.14 20.13
CA MET A 1 2.19 20.98 19.54
C MET A 1 1.13 21.53 18.59
N PRO A 2 1.12 21.17 17.30
CA PRO A 2 0.07 21.57 16.37
C PRO A 2 -1.30 21.02 16.80
N LYS A 3 -2.35 21.82 16.57
CA LYS A 3 -3.73 21.44 16.84
C LYS A 3 -4.43 20.91 15.58
N LEU A 4 -5.07 19.75 15.69
CA LEU A 4 -5.96 19.24 14.66
C LEU A 4 -7.41 19.56 15.01
N ILE A 5 -8.16 20.10 14.06
CA ILE A 5 -9.58 20.45 14.21
C ILE A 5 -10.40 19.67 13.17
N VAL A 6 -11.41 18.93 13.63
CA VAL A 6 -12.32 18.15 12.79
C VAL A 6 -13.76 18.39 13.24
N GLY A 7 -14.46 19.32 12.59
CA GLY A 7 -15.79 19.74 13.03
C GLY A 7 -15.75 20.27 14.47
N LYS A 8 -16.40 19.56 15.40
CA LYS A 8 -16.40 19.92 16.84
C LYS A 8 -15.26 19.30 17.64
N LYS A 9 -14.55 18.31 17.09
CA LYS A 9 -13.43 17.63 17.76
C LYS A 9 -12.15 18.41 17.55
N ARG A 10 -11.32 18.50 18.60
CA ARG A 10 -10.00 19.12 18.53
C ARG A 10 -9.06 18.50 19.54
N ALA A 11 -7.80 18.29 19.17
CA ALA A 11 -6.74 17.85 20.06
C ALA A 11 -5.39 18.35 19.55
N GLU A 12 -4.41 18.40 20.45
CA GLU A 12 -3.02 18.72 20.14
C GLU A 12 -2.23 17.43 19.95
N PHE A 13 -1.30 17.46 18.99
CA PHE A 13 -0.47 16.32 18.64
C PHE A 13 1.01 16.70 18.64
N PRO A 14 1.93 15.75 18.85
CA PRO A 14 3.35 15.99 18.63
C PRO A 14 3.62 16.54 17.23
N TYR A 15 4.64 17.39 17.11
CA TYR A 15 5.09 17.92 15.82
C TYR A 15 5.43 16.75 14.88
N LEU A 16 5.04 16.86 13.61
CA LEU A 16 5.16 15.83 12.57
C LEU A 16 4.35 14.54 12.79
N THR A 17 3.32 14.56 13.64
CA THR A 17 2.37 13.43 13.69
C THR A 17 1.67 13.29 12.32
N PRO A 18 1.62 12.08 11.73
CA PRO A 18 0.85 11.85 10.51
C PRO A 18 -0.64 12.17 10.70
N LEU A 19 -1.27 12.79 9.69
CA LEU A 19 -2.65 13.26 9.80
C LEU A 19 -3.62 12.10 9.95
N ASP A 20 -3.39 10.98 9.28
CA ASP A 20 -4.22 9.77 9.41
C ASP A 20 -4.19 9.21 10.83
N VAL A 21 -3.02 9.18 11.47
CA VAL A 21 -2.84 8.78 12.87
C VAL A 21 -3.60 9.73 13.79
N ALA A 22 -3.46 11.04 13.60
CA ALA A 22 -4.14 12.04 14.42
C ALA A 22 -5.68 11.97 14.28
N LEU A 23 -6.18 11.75 13.06
CA LEU A 23 -7.60 11.50 12.80
C LEU A 23 -8.07 10.23 13.51
N TYR A 24 -7.29 9.15 13.44
CA TYR A 24 -7.62 7.90 14.12
C TYR A 24 -7.71 8.06 15.64
N SER A 25 -6.77 8.81 16.24
CA SER A 25 -6.77 9.15 17.67
C SER A 25 -7.99 9.96 18.10
N LEU A 26 -8.53 10.81 17.23
CA LEU A 26 -9.81 11.52 17.46
C LEU A 26 -11.05 10.62 17.28
N GLY A 27 -10.86 9.33 16.98
CA GLY A 27 -11.91 8.37 16.66
C GLY A 27 -12.50 8.57 15.27
N GLU A 28 -11.83 9.32 14.39
CA GLU A 28 -12.26 9.57 13.01
C GLU A 28 -11.71 8.50 12.05
N ARG A 29 -12.40 7.35 11.98
CA ARG A 29 -12.03 6.25 11.06
C ARG A 29 -12.70 6.34 9.69
N ALA A 30 -13.94 6.80 9.67
CA ALA A 30 -14.69 7.03 8.44
C ALA A 30 -14.34 8.41 7.90
N LEU A 31 -13.52 8.46 6.85
CA LEU A 31 -12.92 9.70 6.33
C LEU A 31 -13.68 10.26 5.13
N TYR A 32 -14.15 9.37 4.25
CA TYR A 32 -14.87 9.72 3.03
C TYR A 32 -15.92 8.67 2.69
N SER A 33 -16.72 8.93 1.65
CA SER A 33 -17.71 8.00 1.11
C SER A 33 -17.27 7.45 -0.24
N SER A 34 -17.58 6.19 -0.50
CA SER A 34 -17.28 5.53 -1.76
C SER A 34 -18.07 6.14 -2.91
N VAL A 35 -17.45 6.21 -4.09
CA VAL A 35 -17.96 6.90 -5.28
C VAL A 35 -19.30 6.30 -5.73
N LYS A 36 -19.39 4.98 -5.85
CA LYS A 36 -20.55 4.32 -6.48
C LYS A 36 -21.68 4.07 -5.49
N PHE A 37 -21.34 3.61 -4.29
CA PHE A 37 -22.32 3.15 -3.31
C PHE A 37 -22.50 4.05 -2.10
N GLY A 38 -21.74 5.14 -1.99
CA GLY A 38 -21.81 6.07 -0.84
C GLY A 38 -21.51 5.37 0.49
N ARG A 39 -20.66 4.34 0.47
CA ARG A 39 -20.29 3.57 1.67
C ARG A 39 -19.16 4.27 2.40
N ALA A 40 -19.19 4.28 3.73
CA ALA A 40 -18.10 4.87 4.51
C ALA A 40 -16.77 4.15 4.20
N ARG A 41 -15.69 4.92 4.11
CA ARG A 41 -14.34 4.44 3.80
C ARG A 41 -13.33 5.05 4.76
N GLY A 42 -12.28 4.28 5.06
CA GLY A 42 -11.19 4.67 5.94
C GLY A 42 -9.85 4.25 5.36
N ILE A 43 -8.80 4.40 6.16
CA ILE A 43 -7.45 3.95 5.83
C ILE A 43 -7.35 2.46 6.12
N MET A 44 -6.90 1.66 5.15
CA MET A 44 -6.75 0.20 5.30
C MET A 44 -5.30 -0.25 5.44
N ASP A 45 -4.33 0.57 5.02
CA ASP A 45 -2.91 0.28 5.10
C ASP A 45 -2.11 1.59 5.30
N ASP A 46 -0.86 1.46 5.72
CA ASP A 46 0.10 2.53 5.97
C ASP A 46 0.92 2.90 4.72
N SER A 47 0.58 2.36 3.55
CA SER A 47 1.37 2.62 2.35
C SER A 47 1.06 4.00 1.78
N MET A 48 2.11 4.82 1.69
CA MET A 48 2.11 6.13 1.03
C MET A 48 1.98 6.04 -0.50
N ARG A 49 2.12 4.83 -1.07
CA ARG A 49 2.03 4.56 -2.52
C ARG A 49 0.59 4.38 -3.04
N TYR A 50 -0.38 4.27 -2.14
CA TYR A 50 -1.78 3.92 -2.51
C TYR A 50 -2.81 4.96 -2.07
N GLY A 51 -2.36 6.07 -1.51
CA GLY A 51 -3.24 6.97 -0.77
C GLY A 51 -4.06 7.94 -1.60
N HIS A 52 -4.09 7.82 -2.92
CA HIS A 52 -5.02 8.60 -3.74
C HIS A 52 -6.51 8.17 -3.60
N ASN A 53 -6.79 7.11 -2.83
CA ASN A 53 -8.14 6.86 -2.29
C ASN A 53 -8.33 7.42 -0.87
N LYS A 54 -7.25 7.61 -0.13
CA LYS A 54 -7.23 8.14 1.22
C LYS A 54 -7.30 9.67 1.10
N ARG A 55 -8.48 10.25 0.90
CA ARG A 55 -8.59 11.71 0.72
C ARG A 55 -9.25 12.35 1.92
N VAL A 56 -8.62 13.39 2.42
CA VAL A 56 -9.22 14.32 3.37
C VAL A 56 -9.00 15.74 2.89
N TYR A 57 -9.99 16.60 3.09
CA TYR A 57 -9.87 18.00 2.74
C TYR A 57 -9.23 18.76 3.90
N VAL A 58 -8.05 19.33 3.67
CA VAL A 58 -7.37 20.22 4.61
C VAL A 58 -7.59 21.66 4.19
N GLU A 59 -8.08 22.51 5.09
CA GLU A 59 -8.31 23.93 4.80
C GLU A 59 -7.01 24.63 4.41
N GLY A 60 -7.05 25.39 3.31
CA GLY A 60 -5.88 26.08 2.73
C GLY A 60 -4.92 25.18 1.94
N ARG A 61 -5.15 23.85 1.90
CA ARG A 61 -4.33 22.89 1.13
C ARG A 61 -5.13 22.13 0.07
N GLY A 62 -6.41 21.88 0.30
CA GLY A 62 -7.27 21.08 -0.58
C GLY A 62 -7.26 19.60 -0.19
N LEU A 63 -7.51 18.70 -1.16
CA LEU A 63 -7.46 17.26 -0.91
C LEU A 63 -6.01 16.77 -0.77
N VAL A 64 -5.75 16.07 0.34
CA VAL A 64 -4.45 15.47 0.62
C VAL A 64 -4.61 13.99 0.95
N ASP A 65 -3.52 13.25 0.74
CA ASP A 65 -3.35 11.93 1.35
C ASP A 65 -2.95 12.10 2.83
N PRO A 66 -3.80 11.71 3.80
CA PRO A 66 -3.51 11.90 5.21
C PRO A 66 -2.32 11.06 5.69
N THR A 67 -1.94 9.99 4.97
CA THR A 67 -0.74 9.19 5.29
C THR A 67 0.56 9.88 4.85
N CYS A 68 0.46 10.86 3.95
CA CYS A 68 1.57 11.66 3.48
C CYS A 68 1.58 13.10 4.03
N PHE A 69 0.61 13.45 4.89
CA PHE A 69 0.47 14.79 5.45
C PHE A 69 0.88 14.80 6.92
N LEU A 70 1.89 15.60 7.25
CA LEU A 70 2.39 15.72 8.62
C LEU A 70 1.85 16.99 9.28
N LEU A 71 1.49 16.89 10.55
CA LEU A 71 1.06 18.04 11.34
C LEU A 71 2.27 18.89 11.72
N GLU A 72 2.49 19.99 10.99
CA GLU A 72 3.53 20.99 11.29
C GLU A 72 2.96 22.20 12.03
N LYS A 73 1.69 22.51 11.75
CA LYS A 73 0.96 23.66 12.29
C LYS A 73 -0.51 23.31 12.51
N ASP A 74 -1.25 24.23 13.10
CA ASP A 74 -2.69 24.09 13.26
C ASP A 74 -3.36 23.78 11.93
N THR A 75 -4.13 22.70 11.93
CA THR A 75 -4.69 22.09 10.73
C THR A 75 -6.17 21.82 10.94
N SER A 76 -6.99 22.32 10.04
CA SER A 76 -8.44 22.11 10.03
C SER A 76 -8.82 21.17 8.89
N VAL A 77 -9.59 20.14 9.21
CA VAL A 77 -9.97 19.07 8.28
C VAL A 77 -11.48 18.97 8.14
N LYS A 78 -11.93 18.86 6.88
CA LYS A 78 -13.32 18.54 6.52
C LYS A 78 -13.37 17.10 6.01
N LEU A 79 -14.26 16.30 6.61
CA LEU A 79 -14.48 14.91 6.23
C LEU A 79 -15.74 14.79 5.36
N GLU A 80 -15.60 14.20 4.18
CA GLU A 80 -16.68 14.05 3.20
C GLU A 80 -17.47 12.74 3.42
N LYS A 81 -18.18 12.68 4.55
CA LYS A 81 -18.94 11.47 4.96
C LYS A 81 -20.32 11.35 4.34
N GLY A 82 -20.73 12.32 3.52
CA GLY A 82 -22.07 12.39 2.96
C GLY A 82 -22.22 11.53 1.71
N ALA A 83 -23.07 10.51 1.76
CA ALA A 83 -23.60 9.90 0.55
C ALA A 83 -24.45 10.91 -0.23
N THR A 84 -24.01 11.29 -1.43
CA THR A 84 -24.73 12.18 -2.34
C THR A 84 -26.06 11.57 -2.80
N ILE A 85 -26.98 12.39 -3.31
CA ILE A 85 -28.30 11.92 -3.79
C ILE A 85 -28.12 10.79 -4.82
N GLY A 86 -27.18 10.95 -5.76
CA GLY A 86 -26.84 9.93 -6.75
C GLY A 86 -26.37 8.62 -6.12
N SER A 87 -25.47 8.67 -5.13
CA SER A 87 -24.98 7.46 -4.46
C SER A 87 -26.07 6.73 -3.66
N ARG A 88 -27.05 7.46 -3.07
CA ARG A 88 -28.19 6.86 -2.36
C ARG A 88 -29.11 6.12 -3.31
N ILE A 89 -29.37 6.69 -4.49
CA ILE A 89 -30.15 6.06 -5.55
C ILE A 89 -29.40 4.83 -6.09
N ALA A 90 -28.13 4.98 -6.43
CA ALA A 90 -27.29 3.87 -6.91
C ALA A 90 -27.24 2.70 -5.91
N LYS A 91 -27.15 2.99 -4.61
CA LYS A 91 -27.22 1.98 -3.55
C LYS A 91 -28.54 1.21 -3.56
N ARG A 92 -29.67 1.91 -3.69
CA ARG A 92 -31.02 1.30 -3.72
C ARG A 92 -31.23 0.38 -4.92
N PHE A 93 -30.57 0.67 -6.04
CA PHE A 93 -30.64 -0.10 -7.28
C PHE A 93 -29.35 -0.87 -7.57
N SER A 94 -28.51 -1.12 -6.57
CA SER A 94 -27.13 -1.60 -6.74
C SER A 94 -27.00 -2.89 -7.59
N GLU A 95 -28.02 -3.76 -7.58
CA GLU A 95 -28.11 -4.94 -8.44
C GLU A 95 -28.06 -4.61 -9.95
N HIS A 96 -28.64 -3.46 -10.34
CA HIS A 96 -28.68 -2.98 -11.72
C HIS A 96 -27.47 -2.12 -12.08
N PHE A 97 -26.81 -1.52 -11.08
CA PHE A 97 -25.62 -0.68 -11.26
C PHE A 97 -24.30 -1.47 -11.19
N GLY A 98 -24.31 -2.81 -11.20
CA GLY A 98 -23.09 -3.64 -11.20
C GLY A 98 -22.19 -3.46 -12.43
N ALA A 99 -21.14 -4.28 -12.56
CA ALA A 99 -20.22 -4.26 -13.69
C ALA A 99 -20.94 -4.23 -15.05
N GLY A 100 -20.45 -3.38 -15.96
CA GLY A 100 -21.00 -3.17 -17.29
C GLY A 100 -22.18 -2.19 -17.36
N PHE A 101 -22.68 -1.64 -16.25
CA PHE A 101 -23.76 -0.66 -16.26
C PHE A 101 -23.45 0.57 -17.11
N GLN A 102 -22.20 1.04 -17.10
CA GLN A 102 -21.72 2.13 -17.94
C GLN A 102 -21.88 1.86 -19.45
N ASN A 103 -22.02 0.59 -19.84
CA ASN A 103 -22.26 0.16 -21.21
C ASN A 103 -23.75 -0.06 -21.54
N SER A 104 -24.65 0.19 -20.58
CA SER A 104 -26.09 0.03 -20.77
C SER A 104 -26.61 0.94 -21.87
N PHE A 105 -27.37 0.37 -22.81
CA PHE A 105 -28.05 1.10 -23.88
C PHE A 105 -28.96 2.21 -23.34
N LEU A 106 -29.66 1.95 -22.24
CA LEU A 106 -30.52 2.93 -21.58
C LEU A 106 -29.73 4.13 -21.04
N LEU A 107 -28.56 3.88 -20.45
CA LEU A 107 -27.70 4.95 -19.96
C LEU A 107 -27.15 5.81 -21.10
N ARG A 108 -26.85 5.21 -22.26
CA ARG A 108 -26.38 5.93 -23.44
C ARG A 108 -27.44 6.90 -23.97
N ILE A 109 -28.70 6.46 -24.06
CA ILE A 109 -29.81 7.31 -24.51
C ILE A 109 -30.12 8.39 -23.47
N ALA A 110 -30.11 8.04 -22.19
CA ALA A 110 -30.44 8.95 -21.10
C ALA A 110 -29.24 9.75 -20.57
N TRP A 111 -28.07 9.74 -21.24
CA TRP A 111 -26.82 10.28 -20.68
C TRP A 111 -26.94 11.75 -20.30
N LYS A 112 -27.57 12.59 -21.13
CA LYS A 112 -27.77 14.02 -20.83
C LYS A 112 -28.56 14.27 -19.54
N LEU A 113 -29.45 13.34 -19.17
CA LEU A 113 -30.22 13.39 -17.92
C LEU A 113 -29.42 12.78 -16.75
N ALA A 114 -28.71 11.68 -17.01
CA ALA A 114 -27.96 10.94 -16.00
C ALA A 114 -26.63 11.62 -15.60
N GLN A 115 -26.02 12.43 -16.48
CA GLN A 115 -24.67 13.00 -16.26
C GLN A 115 -24.57 13.81 -14.97
N ASN A 116 -25.61 14.58 -14.62
CA ASN A 116 -25.59 15.40 -13.40
C ASN A 116 -25.68 14.52 -12.14
N LEU A 117 -26.41 13.41 -12.22
CA LEU A 117 -26.53 12.43 -11.15
C LEU A 117 -25.24 11.61 -11.00
N VAL A 118 -24.58 11.26 -12.10
CA VAL A 118 -23.28 10.58 -12.12
C VAL A 118 -22.17 11.51 -11.60
N ALA A 119 -22.10 12.75 -12.09
CA ALA A 119 -21.14 13.75 -11.64
C ALA A 119 -21.28 14.04 -10.14
N SER A 120 -22.53 14.14 -9.64
CA SER A 120 -22.79 14.29 -8.20
C SER A 120 -22.52 13.01 -7.39
N SER A 121 -22.52 11.82 -8.00
CA SER A 121 -22.09 10.58 -7.33
C SER A 121 -20.58 10.44 -7.22
N ALA A 122 -19.83 11.07 -8.13
CA ALA A 122 -18.39 10.84 -8.26
C ALA A 122 -17.53 11.44 -7.13
N ASN A 123 -18.14 12.20 -6.20
CA ASN A 123 -17.49 12.89 -5.10
C ASN A 123 -16.20 13.60 -5.54
N LEU A 124 -16.26 14.25 -6.71
CA LEU A 124 -15.12 14.91 -7.33
C LEU A 124 -14.88 16.26 -6.63
N PRO A 125 -13.63 16.59 -6.27
CA PRO A 125 -13.31 17.92 -5.77
C PRO A 125 -13.69 18.99 -6.80
N LEU A 126 -14.22 20.12 -6.32
CA LEU A 126 -14.43 21.31 -7.15
C LEU A 126 -13.06 21.86 -7.60
N ALA A 127 -12.94 22.28 -8.86
CA ALA A 127 -11.69 22.82 -9.41
C ALA A 127 -11.13 24.02 -8.62
N SER A 128 -11.99 24.77 -7.93
CA SER A 128 -11.61 25.90 -7.06
C SER A 128 -10.89 25.49 -5.77
N THR A 129 -10.73 24.19 -5.49
CA THR A 129 -10.08 23.68 -4.28
C THR A 129 -8.59 23.37 -4.43
N PHE A 130 -8.03 23.54 -5.63
CA PHE A 130 -6.63 23.21 -5.90
C PHE A 130 -5.72 24.40 -5.57
N SER A 131 -4.81 24.21 -4.62
CA SER A 131 -3.70 25.12 -4.35
C SER A 131 -2.47 24.68 -5.15
N SER A 132 -1.81 25.60 -5.86
CA SER A 132 -0.56 25.32 -6.54
C SER A 132 0.57 25.16 -5.51
N LYS A 133 1.11 23.95 -5.38
CA LYS A 133 2.36 23.72 -4.65
C LYS A 133 3.53 23.82 -5.63
N ASN A 134 4.44 24.74 -5.35
CA ASN A 134 5.71 24.82 -6.06
C ASN A 134 6.63 23.70 -5.56
N PHE A 135 7.33 23.05 -6.50
CA PHE A 135 8.31 22.01 -6.21
C PHE A 135 9.68 22.48 -6.68
N ARG A 136 10.66 22.41 -5.77
CA ARG A 136 12.06 22.59 -6.15
C ARG A 136 12.51 21.40 -6.98
N VAL A 137 13.42 21.62 -7.93
CA VAL A 137 13.99 20.56 -8.74
C VAL A 137 15.43 20.34 -8.33
N SER A 138 15.79 19.10 -8.01
CA SER A 138 17.16 18.71 -7.68
C SER A 138 17.58 17.51 -8.50
N SER A 139 18.89 17.29 -8.64
CA SER A 139 19.44 16.15 -9.39
C SER A 139 20.26 15.26 -8.48
N ILE A 140 20.10 13.94 -8.66
CA ILE A 140 20.87 12.92 -7.96
C ILE A 140 21.43 11.95 -8.99
N SER A 141 22.74 11.75 -8.97
CA SER A 141 23.39 10.67 -9.70
C SER A 141 24.01 9.68 -8.72
N THR A 142 23.92 8.38 -9.02
CA THR A 142 24.54 7.31 -8.22
C THR A 142 24.89 6.09 -9.07
N LYS A 143 25.82 5.25 -8.63
CA LYS A 143 26.03 3.95 -9.28
C LYS A 143 24.85 3.01 -9.07
N VAL A 144 24.31 2.96 -7.84
CA VAL A 144 23.24 2.03 -7.49
C VAL A 144 22.11 2.73 -6.76
N LEU A 145 20.93 2.76 -7.39
CA LEU A 145 19.70 3.22 -6.75
C LEU A 145 19.00 2.05 -6.04
N ILE A 146 18.75 2.17 -4.74
CA ILE A 146 17.99 1.19 -3.95
C ILE A 146 16.62 1.76 -3.65
N VAL A 147 15.58 1.16 -4.23
CA VAL A 147 14.19 1.60 -4.03
C VAL A 147 13.51 0.72 -2.97
N GLY A 148 13.40 1.27 -1.77
CA GLY A 148 12.84 0.65 -0.57
C GLY A 148 13.88 0.58 0.55
N GLY A 149 13.64 1.29 1.64
CA GLY A 149 14.45 1.37 2.86
C GLY A 149 14.04 0.39 3.96
N GLY A 150 13.41 -0.73 3.60
CA GLY A 150 13.17 -1.85 4.52
C GLY A 150 14.43 -2.68 4.77
N LEU A 151 14.32 -3.75 5.57
CA LEU A 151 15.43 -4.64 5.91
C LEU A 151 16.28 -5.08 4.68
N ALA A 152 15.63 -5.42 3.57
CA ALA A 152 16.35 -5.86 2.38
C ALA A 152 17.14 -4.74 1.68
N GLY A 153 16.57 -3.53 1.58
CA GLY A 153 17.27 -2.40 0.98
C GLY A 153 18.41 -1.91 1.86
N LEU A 154 18.20 -1.87 3.18
CA LEU A 154 19.26 -1.57 4.15
C LEU A 154 20.36 -2.64 4.14
N GLY A 155 20.00 -3.92 4.02
CA GLY A 155 20.95 -5.02 3.83
C GLY A 155 21.79 -4.82 2.57
N ALA A 156 21.17 -4.51 1.43
CA ALA A 156 21.88 -4.24 0.18
C ALA A 156 22.82 -3.03 0.30
N ALA A 157 22.35 -1.94 0.91
CA ALA A 157 23.15 -0.74 1.13
C ALA A 157 24.38 -1.00 1.99
N LEU A 158 24.26 -1.80 3.06
CA LEU A 158 25.39 -2.17 3.90
C LEU A 158 26.46 -2.95 3.10
N SER A 159 26.05 -3.96 2.33
CA SER A 159 26.99 -4.75 1.52
C SER A 159 27.66 -3.93 0.42
N LEU A 160 26.92 -3.02 -0.23
CA LEU A 160 27.49 -2.12 -1.24
C LEU A 160 28.48 -1.14 -0.61
N ASN A 161 28.16 -0.57 0.56
CA ASN A 161 29.06 0.30 1.30
C ASN A 161 30.35 -0.42 1.73
N GLU A 162 30.25 -1.66 2.21
CA GLU A 162 31.42 -2.49 2.56
C GLU A 162 32.32 -2.79 1.35
N CYS A 163 31.76 -2.83 0.15
CA CYS A 163 32.51 -2.97 -1.10
C CYS A 163 32.92 -1.63 -1.74
N GLY A 164 32.65 -0.49 -1.09
CA GLY A 164 32.99 0.83 -1.63
C GLY A 164 32.17 1.24 -2.87
N VAL A 165 30.98 0.66 -3.08
CA VAL A 165 30.09 1.00 -4.19
C VAL A 165 29.13 2.12 -3.77
N ASP A 166 29.17 3.23 -4.50
CA ASP A 166 28.26 4.35 -4.30
C ASP A 166 26.80 3.92 -4.48
N CYS A 167 25.95 4.27 -3.52
CA CYS A 167 24.53 3.98 -3.57
C CYS A 167 23.68 5.05 -2.89
N VAL A 168 22.41 5.12 -3.31
CA VAL A 168 21.38 5.95 -2.70
C VAL A 168 20.21 5.06 -2.32
N VAL A 169 19.73 5.17 -1.07
CA VAL A 169 18.52 4.47 -0.61
C VAL A 169 17.34 5.44 -0.59
N VAL A 170 16.26 5.07 -1.26
CA VAL A 170 15.02 5.86 -1.32
C VAL A 170 13.88 5.06 -0.69
N ASP A 171 13.18 5.64 0.28
CA ASP A 171 11.94 5.08 0.82
C ASP A 171 10.82 6.13 0.78
N ALA A 172 9.57 5.69 0.62
CA ALA A 172 8.42 6.59 0.61
C ALA A 172 8.14 7.17 2.00
N HIS A 173 8.46 6.41 3.06
CA HIS A 173 8.30 6.82 4.44
C HIS A 173 9.51 7.60 4.94
N ASN A 174 9.28 8.57 5.84
CA ASN A 174 10.36 9.29 6.52
C ASN A 174 11.15 8.37 7.45
N ASP A 175 10.45 7.47 8.15
CA ASP A 175 11.06 6.46 9.00
C ASP A 175 11.38 5.21 8.17
N PHE A 176 12.67 4.96 7.99
CA PHE A 176 13.18 3.75 7.35
C PHE A 176 12.80 2.49 8.15
N GLY A 177 12.88 1.33 7.49
CA GLY A 177 12.57 0.03 8.09
C GLY A 177 11.35 -0.67 7.49
N GLY A 178 10.60 -0.01 6.61
CA GLY A 178 9.41 -0.57 5.98
C GLY A 178 8.42 -1.08 7.03
N ARG A 179 7.90 -2.31 6.89
CA ARG A 179 6.92 -2.87 7.83
C ARG A 179 7.43 -3.13 9.25
N THR A 180 8.75 -3.17 9.46
CA THR A 180 9.36 -3.44 10.77
C THR A 180 9.82 -2.17 11.48
N ARG A 181 9.60 -0.98 10.90
CA ARG A 181 10.09 0.32 11.43
C ARG A 181 9.66 0.61 12.88
N TYR A 182 8.47 0.13 13.27
CA TYR A 182 7.94 0.28 14.64
C TYR A 182 7.84 -1.04 15.40
N ALA A 183 8.49 -2.10 14.91
CA ALA A 183 8.42 -3.41 15.55
C ALA A 183 9.38 -3.48 16.75
N THR A 184 8.82 -3.28 17.95
CA THR A 184 9.55 -3.44 19.23
C THR A 184 9.59 -4.92 19.63
N TYR A 185 10.24 -5.74 18.81
CA TYR A 185 10.38 -7.19 19.00
C TYR A 185 11.83 -7.61 18.72
N PRO A 186 12.40 -8.57 19.49
CA PRO A 186 13.77 -9.03 19.27
C PRO A 186 14.04 -9.48 17.84
N PHE A 187 15.21 -9.09 17.35
CA PHE A 187 15.78 -9.44 16.06
C PHE A 187 17.22 -9.95 16.29
N LEU A 188 18.09 -9.85 15.29
CA LEU A 188 19.49 -10.27 15.35
C LEU A 188 20.18 -9.75 16.63
N ASN A 189 20.89 -10.65 17.31
CA ASN A 189 21.64 -10.37 18.54
C ASN A 189 20.77 -9.82 19.70
N GLY A 190 19.45 -10.05 19.68
CA GLY A 190 18.53 -9.64 20.74
C GLY A 190 18.11 -8.17 20.71
N VAL A 191 18.65 -7.37 19.78
CA VAL A 191 18.24 -5.98 19.55
C VAL A 191 16.87 -5.95 18.88
N THR A 192 16.01 -4.98 19.19
CA THR A 192 14.69 -4.91 18.53
C THR A 192 14.82 -4.57 17.05
N TYR A 193 13.86 -4.98 16.21
CA TYR A 193 13.84 -4.57 14.79
C TYR A 193 13.96 -3.06 14.62
N SER A 194 13.17 -2.27 15.38
CA SER A 194 13.19 -0.81 15.28
C SER A 194 14.55 -0.21 15.64
N ASP A 195 15.23 -0.75 16.66
CA ASP A 195 16.54 -0.23 17.10
C ASP A 195 17.64 -0.62 16.12
N PHE A 196 17.63 -1.86 15.63
CA PHE A 196 18.55 -2.33 14.59
C PHE A 196 18.48 -1.46 13.32
N ILE A 197 17.26 -1.08 12.90
CA ILE A 197 17.04 -0.21 11.74
C ILE A 197 17.62 1.18 11.99
N LYS A 198 17.32 1.80 13.14
CA LYS A 198 17.84 3.13 13.50
C LYS A 198 19.37 3.16 13.51
N GLU A 199 19.99 2.15 14.11
CA GLU A 199 21.44 2.01 14.16
C GLU A 199 22.03 1.80 12.76
N THR A 200 21.42 0.94 11.94
CA THR A 200 21.85 0.68 10.56
C THR A 200 21.81 1.95 9.71
N VAL A 201 20.70 2.68 9.74
CA VAL A 201 20.54 3.94 8.99
C VAL A 201 21.57 4.96 9.45
N LYS A 202 21.75 5.13 10.77
CA LYS A 202 22.76 6.02 11.34
C LYS A 202 24.17 5.66 10.85
N ASN A 203 24.54 4.38 10.88
CA ASN A 203 25.85 3.92 10.45
C ASN A 203 26.08 4.14 8.94
N LEU A 204 25.07 3.90 8.11
CA LEU A 204 25.12 4.18 6.67
C LEU A 204 25.33 5.68 6.41
N THR A 205 24.59 6.54 7.10
CA THR A 205 24.73 8.01 6.99
C THR A 205 26.12 8.48 7.40
N ILE A 206 26.67 7.97 8.51
CA ILE A 206 28.04 8.31 8.96
C ILE A 206 29.09 7.93 7.91
N ARG A 207 28.84 6.85 7.17
CA ARG A 207 29.71 6.37 6.09
C ARG A 207 29.42 7.03 4.72
N GLY A 208 28.62 8.08 4.69
CA GLY A 208 28.36 8.88 3.50
C GLY A 208 27.31 8.30 2.53
N VAL A 209 26.59 7.23 2.90
CA VAL A 209 25.49 6.71 2.08
C VAL A 209 24.30 7.67 2.18
N ARG A 210 23.82 8.15 1.03
CA ARG A 210 22.67 9.06 0.98
C ARG A 210 21.37 8.27 1.15
N THR A 211 20.56 8.69 2.12
CA THR A 211 19.21 8.19 2.37
C THR A 211 18.20 9.30 2.09
N LEU A 212 17.13 8.97 1.37
CA LEU A 212 16.14 9.94 0.92
C LEU A 212 14.73 9.46 1.23
N SER A 213 13.93 10.35 1.80
CA SER A 213 12.49 10.18 1.88
C SER A 213 11.85 10.74 0.60
N GLY A 214 11.16 9.88 -0.13
CA GLY A 214 10.45 10.23 -1.36
C GLY A 214 9.91 9.01 -2.09
N VAL A 215 8.87 9.24 -2.88
CA VAL A 215 8.21 8.21 -3.67
C VAL A 215 8.92 8.10 -5.02
N PHE A 216 9.54 6.95 -5.31
CA PHE A 216 10.10 6.68 -6.64
C PHE A 216 8.96 6.36 -7.64
N CYS A 217 8.82 7.19 -8.67
CA CYS A 217 7.66 7.20 -9.56
C CYS A 217 7.83 6.35 -10.83
N GLY A 218 9.02 5.83 -11.11
CA GLY A 218 9.26 4.92 -12.22
C GLY A 218 10.63 5.06 -12.87
N VAL A 219 10.95 4.11 -13.74
CA VAL A 219 12.21 3.99 -14.49
C VAL A 219 12.00 4.41 -15.95
N TYR A 220 12.93 5.19 -16.48
CA TYR A 220 13.04 5.54 -17.90
C TYR A 220 14.23 4.77 -18.54
N GLU A 221 14.22 4.62 -19.87
CA GLU A 221 15.09 3.69 -20.60
C GLU A 221 16.60 3.96 -20.41
N GLU A 222 16.97 5.21 -20.13
CA GLU A 222 18.35 5.68 -20.01
C GLU A 222 18.99 5.47 -18.63
N GLY A 223 18.34 4.71 -17.73
CA GLY A 223 18.77 4.62 -16.33
C GLY A 223 18.44 5.90 -15.56
N ALA A 224 17.28 6.49 -15.88
CA ALA A 224 16.76 7.67 -15.21
C ALA A 224 15.47 7.36 -14.46
N GLY A 225 15.13 8.21 -13.49
CA GLY A 225 13.92 8.09 -12.69
C GLY A 225 13.55 9.42 -12.03
N VAL A 226 12.35 9.45 -11.45
CA VAL A 226 11.85 10.60 -10.70
C VAL A 226 11.52 10.17 -9.29
N ILE A 227 11.99 10.93 -8.30
CA ILE A 227 11.62 10.77 -6.89
C ILE A 227 10.82 11.99 -6.46
N LEU A 228 9.57 11.79 -6.05
CA LEU A 228 8.72 12.83 -5.49
C LEU A 228 8.95 12.90 -3.98
N GLY A 229 9.67 13.92 -3.53
CA GLY A 229 9.80 14.28 -2.11
C GLY A 229 8.63 15.16 -1.64
N HIS A 230 8.75 15.69 -0.42
CA HIS A 230 7.72 16.54 0.16
C HIS A 230 7.51 17.84 -0.65
N ASP A 231 8.57 18.60 -0.91
CA ASP A 231 8.58 19.90 -1.59
C ASP A 231 9.61 19.96 -2.74
N VAL A 232 10.16 18.80 -3.11
CA VAL A 232 11.23 18.65 -4.08
C VAL A 232 10.95 17.48 -5.00
N VAL A 233 11.31 17.64 -6.27
CA VAL A 233 11.33 16.59 -7.29
C VAL A 233 12.78 16.31 -7.62
N TYR A 234 13.23 15.09 -7.38
CA TYR A 234 14.58 14.68 -7.76
C TYR A 234 14.57 14.01 -9.13
N LYS A 235 15.34 14.56 -10.07
CA LYS A 235 15.77 13.88 -11.29
C LYS A 235 16.90 12.93 -10.90
N CYS A 236 16.66 11.63 -11.00
CA CYS A 236 17.62 10.62 -10.56
C CYS A 236 18.22 9.91 -11.78
N SER A 237 19.55 9.80 -11.86
CA SER A 237 20.27 8.93 -12.79
C SER A 237 21.02 7.84 -12.04
N PHE A 238 21.01 6.62 -12.57
CA PHE A 238 21.65 5.46 -11.97
C PHE A 238 22.16 4.46 -13.00
N GLU A 239 23.28 3.79 -12.71
CA GLU A 239 23.80 2.72 -13.59
C GLU A 239 23.04 1.41 -13.37
N LYS A 240 22.69 1.09 -12.12
CA LYS A 240 21.98 -0.11 -11.70
C LYS A 240 20.88 0.24 -10.68
N ILE A 241 19.81 -0.55 -10.65
CA ILE A 241 18.70 -0.38 -9.69
C ILE A 241 18.38 -1.67 -8.95
N ILE A 242 18.15 -1.56 -7.64
CA ILE A 242 17.65 -2.63 -6.78
C ILE A 242 16.23 -2.27 -6.35
N PHE A 243 15.25 -3.08 -6.74
CA PHE A 243 13.89 -3.00 -6.20
C PHE A 243 13.78 -3.80 -4.90
N ALA A 244 13.90 -3.10 -3.77
CA ALA A 244 13.65 -3.61 -2.43
C ALA A 244 12.25 -3.21 -1.93
N THR A 245 11.27 -3.17 -2.84
CA THR A 245 9.93 -2.59 -2.65
C THR A 245 8.98 -3.42 -1.77
N GLY A 246 9.49 -4.50 -1.19
CA GLY A 246 8.77 -5.34 -0.24
C GLY A 246 7.59 -6.10 -0.83
N SER A 247 6.64 -6.40 0.05
CA SER A 247 5.40 -7.14 -0.22
C SER A 247 4.31 -6.58 0.68
N ARG A 248 3.06 -6.96 0.45
CA ARG A 248 1.90 -6.44 1.18
C ARG A 248 0.89 -7.53 1.52
N SER A 249 0.26 -7.40 2.68
CA SER A 249 -0.86 -8.25 3.09
C SER A 249 -2.03 -8.05 2.13
N VAL A 250 -2.63 -9.15 1.68
CA VAL A 250 -3.77 -9.12 0.79
C VAL A 250 -5.07 -8.94 1.57
N VAL A 251 -5.88 -7.95 1.23
CA VAL A 251 -7.18 -7.74 1.91
C VAL A 251 -8.06 -8.99 1.73
N PRO A 252 -8.63 -9.57 2.82
CA PRO A 252 -9.47 -10.74 2.70
C PRO A 252 -10.77 -10.44 1.93
N LEU A 253 -11.20 -11.38 1.08
CA LEU A 253 -12.41 -11.28 0.27
C LEU A 253 -13.64 -11.76 1.05
N LEU A 254 -13.88 -11.09 2.18
CA LEU A 254 -15.00 -11.31 3.10
C LEU A 254 -16.01 -10.17 3.01
N THR A 255 -17.28 -10.47 3.29
CA THR A 255 -18.32 -9.44 3.43
C THR A 255 -17.92 -8.44 4.52
N GLY A 256 -18.02 -7.14 4.21
CA GLY A 256 -17.67 -6.04 5.12
C GLY A 256 -16.19 -5.66 5.13
N ASN A 257 -15.37 -6.19 4.19
CA ASN A 257 -13.94 -5.87 4.07
C ASN A 257 -13.61 -4.42 3.70
N ASP A 258 -14.62 -3.60 3.44
CA ASP A 258 -14.51 -2.20 3.05
C ASP A 258 -14.83 -1.21 4.17
N LEU A 259 -15.23 -1.73 5.34
CA LEU A 259 -15.62 -0.91 6.49
C LEU A 259 -14.41 -0.19 7.11
N PRO A 260 -14.55 1.09 7.50
CA PRO A 260 -13.56 1.76 8.33
C PRO A 260 -13.26 0.95 9.61
N GLY A 261 -11.98 0.76 9.93
CA GLY A 261 -11.54 -0.15 10.99
C GLY A 261 -11.10 -1.53 10.50
N VAL A 262 -11.29 -1.85 9.21
CA VAL A 262 -10.56 -2.93 8.54
C VAL A 262 -9.18 -2.41 8.14
N ILE A 263 -8.12 -2.90 8.79
CA ILE A 263 -6.76 -2.38 8.64
C ILE A 263 -5.72 -3.51 8.52
N SER A 264 -4.60 -3.24 7.85
CA SER A 264 -3.48 -4.19 7.79
C SER A 264 -2.76 -4.27 9.14
N CYS A 265 -2.07 -5.38 9.38
CA CYS A 265 -1.15 -5.50 10.51
C CYS A 265 -0.07 -4.42 10.53
N ASP A 266 0.44 -4.03 9.36
CA ASP A 266 1.50 -3.04 9.21
C ASP A 266 0.99 -1.64 9.62
N TYR A 267 -0.28 -1.32 9.28
CA TYR A 267 -0.93 -0.10 9.75
C TYR A 267 -1.30 -0.14 11.23
N ALA A 268 -1.74 -1.29 11.74
CA ALA A 268 -2.00 -1.45 13.17
C ALA A 268 -0.74 -1.17 14.02
N LEU A 269 0.44 -1.61 13.58
CA LEU A 269 1.71 -1.27 14.23
C LEU A 269 2.01 0.23 14.20
N THR A 270 1.71 0.91 13.09
CA THR A 270 1.84 2.38 12.98
C THR A 270 0.93 3.08 13.97
N LEU A 271 -0.36 2.73 13.99
CA LEU A 271 -1.32 3.32 14.93
C LEU A 271 -0.93 3.01 16.39
N ALA A 272 -0.46 1.80 16.68
CA ALA A 272 -0.01 1.42 18.02
C ALA A 272 1.26 2.18 18.45
N HIS A 273 2.20 2.45 17.53
CA HIS A 273 3.39 3.24 17.81
C HIS A 273 3.06 4.64 18.32
N HIS A 274 2.03 5.27 17.73
CA HIS A 274 1.54 6.59 18.12
C HIS A 274 0.38 6.58 19.13
N ASP A 275 0.14 5.44 19.78
CA ASP A 275 -0.95 5.25 20.77
C ASP A 275 -2.37 5.59 20.26
N ALA A 276 -2.57 5.53 18.94
CA ALA A 276 -3.84 5.79 18.26
C ALA A 276 -4.76 4.54 18.21
N LEU A 277 -4.19 3.33 18.32
CA LEU A 277 -4.96 2.08 18.29
C LEU A 277 -5.42 1.67 19.69
N LYS A 278 -6.71 1.87 19.99
CA LYS A 278 -7.35 1.52 21.27
C LYS A 278 -8.66 0.74 21.07
N GLY A 279 -9.14 0.06 22.10
CA GLY A 279 -10.38 -0.73 22.09
C GLY A 279 -10.14 -2.21 21.84
N LYS A 280 -11.13 -2.90 21.27
CA LYS A 280 -11.05 -4.34 20.96
C LYS A 280 -10.70 -4.55 19.49
N ALA A 281 -9.79 -5.46 19.20
CA ALA A 281 -9.34 -5.75 17.85
C ALA A 281 -9.27 -7.27 17.62
N LEU A 282 -9.77 -7.71 16.47
CA LEU A 282 -9.57 -9.08 16.00
C LEU A 282 -8.36 -9.11 15.06
N LEU A 283 -7.38 -9.97 15.32
CA LEU A 283 -6.25 -10.23 14.45
C LEU A 283 -6.53 -11.48 13.60
N TYR A 284 -6.91 -11.25 12.35
CA TYR A 284 -7.14 -12.27 11.34
C TYR A 284 -5.81 -12.67 10.71
N SER A 285 -5.30 -13.89 10.99
CA SER A 285 -3.99 -14.28 10.46
C SER A 285 -3.73 -15.76 10.28
N GLU A 286 -2.97 -16.06 9.23
CA GLU A 286 -2.21 -17.29 8.96
C GLU A 286 -0.70 -17.02 8.75
N ASP A 287 -0.28 -15.75 8.75
CA ASP A 287 1.10 -15.33 8.50
C ASP A 287 1.90 -15.37 9.82
N PRO A 288 3.10 -15.99 9.84
CA PRO A 288 3.97 -16.02 11.03
C PRO A 288 4.31 -14.62 11.59
N TRP A 289 4.31 -13.59 10.75
CA TRP A 289 4.49 -12.20 11.19
C TRP A 289 3.43 -11.77 12.21
N ALA A 290 2.24 -12.35 12.16
CA ALA A 290 1.19 -12.01 13.11
C ALA A 290 1.51 -12.38 14.56
N ASP A 291 2.36 -13.38 14.82
CA ASP A 291 2.76 -13.72 16.19
C ASP A 291 3.58 -12.58 16.81
N VAL A 292 4.43 -11.96 16.00
CA VAL A 292 5.20 -10.78 16.42
C VAL A 292 4.27 -9.57 16.59
N VAL A 293 3.37 -9.35 15.63
CA VAL A 293 2.38 -8.25 15.71
C VAL A 293 1.50 -8.40 16.95
N GLU A 294 0.97 -9.60 17.22
CA GLU A 294 0.15 -9.88 18.39
C GLU A 294 0.90 -9.55 19.68
N GLN A 295 2.15 -9.98 19.83
CA GLN A 295 2.96 -9.71 21.01
C GLN A 295 3.24 -8.21 21.21
N ILE A 296 3.48 -7.46 20.13
CA ILE A 296 3.65 -6.00 20.22
C ILE A 296 2.34 -5.34 20.63
N LEU A 297 1.23 -5.69 19.98
CA LEU A 297 -0.08 -5.08 20.22
C LEU A 297 -0.66 -5.44 21.59
N ALA A 298 -0.45 -6.66 22.08
CA ALA A 298 -0.92 -7.11 23.39
C ALA A 298 -0.28 -6.35 24.57
N ARG A 299 0.85 -5.69 24.36
CA ARG A 299 1.53 -4.84 25.36
C ARG A 299 0.98 -3.41 25.38
N LYS A 300 0.09 -3.04 24.44
CA LYS A 300 -0.41 -1.67 24.34
C LYS A 300 -1.58 -1.46 25.28
N GLU A 301 -1.45 -0.46 26.14
CA GLU A 301 -2.49 -0.10 27.10
C GLU A 301 -3.79 0.30 26.39
N GLY A 302 -4.92 -0.25 26.86
CA GLY A 302 -6.23 0.04 26.32
C GLY A 302 -6.53 -0.65 24.98
N LEU A 303 -5.72 -1.64 24.57
CA LEU A 303 -5.96 -2.48 23.39
C LEU A 303 -6.12 -3.95 23.78
N GLU A 304 -7.26 -4.55 23.45
CA GLU A 304 -7.53 -5.98 23.62
C GLU A 304 -7.48 -6.66 22.26
N ILE A 305 -6.59 -7.63 22.09
CA ILE A 305 -6.39 -8.36 20.83
C ILE A 305 -6.90 -9.78 20.98
N THR A 306 -7.64 -10.26 19.97
CA THR A 306 -7.98 -11.68 19.83
C THR A 306 -7.54 -12.16 18.46
N LYS A 307 -6.52 -13.04 18.42
CA LYS A 307 -6.10 -13.69 17.18
C LYS A 307 -7.05 -14.83 16.81
N VAL A 308 -7.43 -14.89 15.54
CA VAL A 308 -8.37 -15.89 15.00
C VAL A 308 -7.86 -16.38 13.64
N HIS A 309 -7.98 -17.68 13.39
CA HIS A 309 -7.58 -18.25 12.11
C HIS A 309 -8.57 -17.85 10.99
N PRO A 310 -8.11 -17.60 9.76
CA PRO A 310 -8.96 -17.25 8.63
C PRO A 310 -10.21 -18.11 8.47
N THR A 311 -10.09 -19.43 8.60
CA THR A 311 -11.21 -20.38 8.40
C THR A 311 -12.33 -20.25 9.43
N GLU A 312 -12.15 -19.50 10.51
CA GLU A 312 -13.16 -19.31 11.54
C GLU A 312 -14.06 -18.11 11.28
N VAL A 313 -13.60 -17.15 10.46
CA VAL A 313 -14.33 -15.88 10.23
C VAL A 313 -15.28 -16.00 9.04
N LYS A 314 -16.54 -15.65 9.27
CA LYS A 314 -17.61 -15.62 8.26
C LYS A 314 -17.78 -14.25 7.61
N ALA A 315 -17.85 -13.19 8.41
CA ALA A 315 -18.10 -11.83 7.91
C ALA A 315 -17.67 -10.75 8.91
N ILE A 316 -17.36 -9.56 8.40
CA ILE A 316 -17.09 -8.36 9.18
C ILE A 316 -18.39 -7.57 9.29
N LEU A 317 -18.79 -7.21 10.51
CA LEU A 317 -20.08 -6.59 10.81
C LEU A 317 -19.91 -5.10 11.09
N GLY A 318 -20.80 -4.29 10.53
CA GLY A 318 -20.85 -2.86 10.77
C GLY A 318 -21.65 -2.10 9.71
N LYS A 319 -22.08 -0.88 10.04
CA LYS A 319 -22.82 0.00 9.11
C LYS A 319 -21.90 1.07 8.49
N ASN A 320 -21.19 1.81 9.33
CA ASN A 320 -20.30 2.91 8.93
C ASN A 320 -18.84 2.68 9.34
N GLU A 321 -18.60 1.69 10.20
CA GLU A 321 -17.30 1.26 10.71
C GLU A 321 -17.46 -0.15 11.27
N VAL A 322 -16.35 -0.84 11.53
CA VAL A 322 -16.32 -2.15 12.17
C VAL A 322 -16.95 -2.05 13.57
N GLN A 323 -17.90 -2.96 13.85
CA GLN A 323 -18.57 -3.10 15.14
C GLN A 323 -18.49 -4.53 15.68
N GLY A 324 -18.12 -5.48 14.83
CA GLY A 324 -17.96 -6.87 15.23
C GLY A 324 -17.56 -7.78 14.09
N VAL A 325 -17.43 -9.06 14.42
CA VAL A 325 -17.11 -10.14 13.48
C VAL A 325 -18.06 -11.29 13.75
N LEU A 326 -18.60 -11.88 12.67
CA LEU A 326 -19.37 -13.12 12.72
C LEU A 326 -18.43 -14.28 12.44
N LEU A 327 -18.39 -15.25 13.35
CA LEU A 327 -17.66 -16.50 13.16
C LEU A 327 -18.54 -17.56 12.48
N ASN A 328 -17.90 -18.58 11.89
CA ASN A 328 -18.58 -19.66 11.18
C ASN A 328 -19.46 -20.53 12.09
N ASN A 329 -19.15 -20.61 13.39
CA ASN A 329 -19.99 -21.25 14.39
C ASN A 329 -21.20 -20.40 14.85
N GLY A 330 -21.43 -19.23 14.23
CA GLY A 330 -22.54 -18.33 14.55
C GLY A 330 -22.25 -17.34 15.69
N LYS A 331 -21.14 -17.49 16.43
CA LYS A 331 -20.75 -16.55 17.49
C LYS A 331 -20.43 -15.18 16.89
N ARG A 332 -20.88 -14.12 17.57
CA ARG A 332 -20.55 -12.73 17.25
C ARG A 332 -19.55 -12.19 18.26
N LEU A 333 -18.42 -11.69 17.77
CA LEU A 333 -17.42 -10.98 18.57
C LEU A 333 -17.60 -9.48 18.37
N ARG A 334 -17.66 -8.71 19.45
CA ARG A 334 -17.71 -7.24 19.38
C ARG A 334 -16.29 -6.70 19.36
N VAL A 335 -15.92 -6.06 18.25
CA VAL A 335 -14.60 -5.44 18.05
C VAL A 335 -14.73 -4.09 17.37
N ASN A 336 -13.78 -3.21 17.63
CA ASN A 336 -13.64 -1.90 16.97
C ASN A 336 -12.80 -2.00 15.70
N HIS A 337 -11.88 -2.97 15.65
CA HIS A 337 -10.93 -3.13 14.55
C HIS A 337 -10.88 -4.57 14.06
N PHE A 338 -10.76 -4.72 12.74
CA PHE A 338 -10.45 -5.98 12.08
C PHE A 338 -9.07 -5.85 11.44
N ILE A 339 -8.07 -6.45 12.06
CA ILE A 339 -6.68 -6.38 11.64
C ILE A 339 -6.37 -7.61 10.79
N TYR A 340 -6.03 -7.43 9.51
CA TYR A 340 -5.65 -8.54 8.63
C TYR A 340 -4.12 -8.66 8.50
N CYS A 341 -3.61 -9.86 8.79
CA CYS A 341 -2.25 -10.29 8.54
C CYS A 341 -2.31 -11.56 7.68
N THR A 342 -2.50 -11.37 6.39
CA THR A 342 -2.75 -12.45 5.41
C THR A 342 -1.50 -12.78 4.63
N LYS A 343 -1.62 -13.81 3.77
CA LYS A 343 -0.65 -14.06 2.71
C LYS A 343 -0.19 -12.75 2.04
N ARG A 344 1.11 -12.68 1.75
CA ARG A 344 1.71 -11.50 1.17
C ARG A 344 1.87 -11.62 -0.33
N GLN A 345 1.58 -10.52 -1.02
CA GLN A 345 1.86 -10.36 -2.44
C GLN A 345 3.11 -9.48 -2.58
N PRO A 346 4.18 -9.97 -3.23
CA PRO A 346 5.32 -9.14 -3.63
C PRO A 346 4.87 -7.90 -4.42
N SER A 347 5.45 -6.75 -4.11
CA SER A 347 5.22 -5.54 -4.91
C SER A 347 5.80 -5.78 -6.31
N PHE A 348 4.99 -5.58 -7.34
CA PHE A 348 5.35 -5.91 -8.72
C PHE A 348 5.39 -4.70 -9.65
N GLU A 349 4.91 -3.55 -9.19
CA GLU A 349 4.58 -2.42 -10.05
C GLU A 349 5.79 -1.80 -10.72
N LEU A 350 6.81 -1.45 -9.93
CA LEU A 350 8.04 -0.86 -10.44
C LEU A 350 8.89 -1.86 -11.22
N PRO A 351 9.14 -3.11 -10.73
CA PRO A 351 9.90 -4.04 -11.54
C PRO A 351 9.17 -4.46 -12.83
N SER A 352 7.84 -4.64 -12.80
CA SER A 352 7.06 -4.90 -14.02
C SER A 352 7.09 -3.72 -14.99
N GLN A 353 7.05 -2.48 -14.49
CA GLN A 353 7.22 -1.29 -15.34
C GLN A 353 8.62 -1.24 -15.97
N ALA A 354 9.66 -1.70 -15.27
CA ALA A 354 11.01 -1.86 -15.78
C ALA A 354 11.19 -3.09 -16.70
N GLY A 355 10.13 -3.85 -17.00
CA GLY A 355 10.16 -4.99 -17.93
C GLY A 355 10.45 -6.34 -17.27
N VAL A 356 10.50 -6.44 -15.94
CA VAL A 356 10.67 -7.73 -15.26
C VAL A 356 9.44 -8.61 -15.48
N GLU A 357 9.67 -9.84 -15.90
CA GLU A 357 8.63 -10.84 -16.10
C GLU A 357 8.18 -11.48 -14.79
N TYR A 358 6.92 -11.93 -14.76
CA TYR A 358 6.31 -12.53 -13.57
C TYR A 358 5.69 -13.88 -13.89
N SER A 359 5.77 -14.79 -12.92
CA SER A 359 5.02 -16.04 -12.91
C SER A 359 3.88 -15.95 -11.90
N TYR A 360 2.69 -16.42 -12.28
CA TYR A 360 1.57 -16.60 -11.36
C TYR A 360 1.54 -18.04 -10.86
N GLN A 361 1.83 -18.24 -9.58
CA GLN A 361 1.86 -19.58 -8.96
C GLN A 361 1.20 -19.56 -7.58
N ARG A 362 0.34 -20.56 -7.33
CA ARG A 362 -0.39 -20.71 -6.04
C ARG A 362 -1.09 -19.43 -5.60
N GLY A 363 -1.63 -18.70 -6.58
CA GLY A 363 -2.34 -17.46 -6.35
C GLY A 363 -1.45 -16.22 -6.21
N ILE A 364 -0.12 -16.32 -6.26
CA ILE A 364 0.83 -15.20 -6.06
C ILE A 364 1.57 -14.85 -7.34
N LEU A 365 1.71 -13.56 -7.63
CA LEU A 365 2.61 -13.07 -8.68
C LEU A 365 4.02 -12.97 -8.12
N MET A 366 4.95 -13.70 -8.71
CA MET A 366 6.36 -13.72 -8.34
C MET A 366 7.22 -13.27 -9.51
N ALA A 367 8.18 -12.39 -9.25
CA ALA A 367 9.14 -11.97 -10.27
C ALA A 367 10.03 -13.16 -10.67
N ASN A 368 10.31 -13.28 -11.97
CA ASN A 368 11.26 -14.24 -12.50
C ASN A 368 12.67 -13.70 -12.28
N ILE A 369 13.37 -14.24 -11.28
CA ILE A 369 14.70 -13.78 -10.86
C ILE A 369 15.66 -14.97 -10.69
N PHE A 370 16.95 -14.67 -10.65
CA PHE A 370 17.98 -15.59 -10.16
C PHE A 370 18.10 -15.47 -8.62
N ASP A 371 18.74 -16.45 -7.99
CA ASP A 371 18.83 -16.50 -6.52
C ASP A 371 19.69 -15.37 -5.92
N ASP A 372 20.60 -14.79 -6.69
CA ASP A 372 21.36 -13.59 -6.32
C ASP A 372 20.57 -12.28 -6.49
N GLY A 373 19.28 -12.39 -6.82
CA GLY A 373 18.33 -11.29 -7.04
C GLY A 373 18.50 -10.56 -8.38
N SER A 374 19.43 -10.98 -9.24
CA SER A 374 19.51 -10.45 -10.60
C SER A 374 18.28 -10.85 -11.44
N THR A 375 17.97 -10.02 -12.44
CA THR A 375 16.87 -10.29 -13.38
C THR A 375 17.41 -10.45 -14.81
N ARG A 376 16.55 -10.88 -15.74
CA ARG A 376 16.87 -10.89 -17.17
C ARG A 376 16.91 -9.48 -17.78
N VAL A 377 16.35 -8.49 -17.09
CA VAL A 377 16.43 -7.09 -17.51
C VAL A 377 17.80 -6.57 -17.11
N LYS A 378 18.53 -6.05 -18.09
CA LYS A 378 19.85 -5.47 -17.87
C LYS A 378 19.74 -4.38 -16.81
N ASN A 379 20.70 -4.35 -15.90
CA ASN A 379 20.83 -3.34 -14.87
C ASN A 379 19.70 -3.30 -13.81
N VAL A 380 18.86 -4.35 -13.71
CA VAL A 380 17.76 -4.44 -12.73
C VAL A 380 17.91 -5.66 -11.81
N TRP A 381 17.81 -5.43 -10.50
CA TRP A 381 17.82 -6.42 -9.43
C TRP A 381 16.59 -6.27 -8.52
N ILE A 382 16.22 -7.34 -7.82
CA ILE A 382 15.12 -7.36 -6.85
C ILE A 382 15.60 -7.99 -5.54
N ALA A 383 15.26 -7.38 -4.40
CA ALA A 383 15.70 -7.82 -3.08
C ALA A 383 14.55 -8.05 -2.08
N GLY A 384 14.82 -8.89 -1.08
CA GLY A 384 13.89 -9.18 0.02
C GLY A 384 12.53 -9.74 -0.40
N SER A 385 11.48 -9.35 0.32
CA SER A 385 10.12 -9.88 0.09
C SER A 385 9.48 -9.54 -1.25
N ALA A 386 10.05 -8.63 -2.04
CA ALA A 386 9.67 -8.43 -3.45
C ALA A 386 9.99 -9.67 -4.33
N THR A 387 10.79 -10.59 -3.82
CA THR A 387 11.11 -11.89 -4.45
C THR A 387 10.24 -13.06 -3.96
N GLY A 388 9.31 -12.81 -3.02
CA GLY A 388 8.55 -13.86 -2.33
C GLY A 388 9.24 -14.43 -1.08
N LEU A 389 10.38 -13.87 -0.64
CA LEU A 389 10.98 -14.16 0.67
C LEU A 389 10.28 -13.38 1.78
N PHE A 390 9.26 -13.97 2.42
CA PHE A 390 8.45 -13.27 3.43
C PHE A 390 9.00 -13.32 4.85
N GLU A 391 9.92 -14.23 5.13
CA GLU A 391 10.63 -14.28 6.41
C GLU A 391 11.57 -13.06 6.52
N LEU A 392 11.57 -12.39 7.67
CA LEU A 392 12.17 -11.07 7.85
C LEU A 392 13.71 -11.12 7.89
N GLU A 393 14.29 -12.10 8.58
CA GLU A 393 15.75 -12.32 8.59
C GLU A 393 16.23 -12.66 7.19
N SER A 394 15.56 -13.59 6.51
CA SER A 394 15.85 -13.96 5.12
C SER A 394 15.72 -12.76 4.17
N SER A 395 14.78 -11.84 4.42
CA SER A 395 14.70 -10.60 3.64
C SER A 395 15.94 -9.73 3.81
N PHE A 396 16.45 -9.59 5.04
CA PHE A 396 17.69 -8.85 5.33
C PHE A 396 18.91 -9.52 4.68
N TYR A 397 19.08 -10.83 4.88
CA TYR A 397 20.20 -11.59 4.31
C TYR A 397 20.16 -11.63 2.78
N HIS A 398 18.97 -11.71 2.18
CA HIS A 398 18.86 -11.64 0.73
C HIS A 398 19.26 -10.24 0.23
N GLY A 399 18.90 -9.18 0.94
CA GLY A 399 19.42 -7.83 0.68
C GLY A 399 20.94 -7.77 0.67
N ARG A 400 21.59 -8.31 1.71
CA ARG A 400 23.06 -8.42 1.80
C ARG A 400 23.64 -9.17 0.59
N ALA A 401 23.07 -10.34 0.27
CA ALA A 401 23.51 -11.15 -0.86
C ALA A 401 23.43 -10.39 -2.20
N VAL A 402 22.32 -9.71 -2.46
CA VAL A 402 22.13 -8.88 -3.67
C VAL A 402 23.18 -7.77 -3.74
N GLY A 403 23.44 -7.09 -2.62
CA GLY A 403 24.45 -6.02 -2.58
C GLY A 403 25.85 -6.52 -2.94
N TYR A 404 26.29 -7.65 -2.35
CA TYR A 404 27.58 -8.25 -2.68
C TYR A 404 27.63 -8.78 -4.12
N ALA A 405 26.57 -9.43 -4.59
CA ALA A 405 26.50 -9.94 -5.96
C ALA A 405 26.63 -8.81 -6.99
N LEU A 406 25.95 -7.68 -6.75
CA LEU A 406 26.01 -6.49 -7.60
C LEU A 406 27.39 -5.82 -7.58
N ALA A 407 28.09 -5.90 -6.44
CA ALA A 407 29.49 -5.50 -6.26
C ALA A 407 30.50 -6.55 -6.75
N GLU A 408 30.04 -7.61 -7.42
CA GLU A 408 30.87 -8.70 -7.97
C GLU A 408 31.61 -9.54 -6.91
N ASN A 409 31.27 -9.41 -5.62
CA ASN A 409 31.78 -10.22 -4.53
C ASN A 409 30.96 -11.51 -4.36
N LYS A 410 31.16 -12.47 -5.27
CA LYS A 410 30.40 -13.73 -5.32
C LYS A 410 30.56 -14.60 -4.07
N GLU A 411 31.72 -14.55 -3.41
CA GLU A 411 31.99 -15.36 -2.22
C GLU A 411 31.11 -14.91 -1.04
N GLU A 412 31.09 -13.61 -0.75
CA GLU A 412 30.24 -13.06 0.31
C GLU A 412 28.75 -13.19 -0.04
N ALA A 413 28.38 -12.97 -1.30
CA ALA A 413 27.00 -13.18 -1.75
C ALA A 413 26.52 -14.62 -1.41
N LYS A 414 27.33 -15.64 -1.73
CA LYS A 414 27.01 -17.04 -1.44
C LYS A 414 26.83 -17.31 0.06
N LYS A 415 27.70 -16.76 0.91
CA LYS A 415 27.59 -16.91 2.39
C LYS A 415 26.26 -16.41 2.94
N PHE A 416 25.70 -15.33 2.37
CA PHE A 416 24.40 -14.81 2.79
C PHE A 416 23.22 -15.58 2.16
N LEU A 417 23.36 -16.08 0.93
CA LEU A 417 22.35 -16.94 0.30
C LEU A 417 22.14 -18.26 1.07
N GLU A 418 23.20 -18.83 1.63
CA GLU A 418 23.12 -20.06 2.43
C GLU A 418 22.35 -19.88 3.75
N LYS A 419 22.17 -18.64 4.22
CA LYS A 419 21.38 -18.32 5.43
C LYS A 419 19.88 -18.21 5.15
N LEU A 420 19.47 -18.23 3.89
CA LEU A 420 18.07 -18.04 3.52
C LEU A 420 17.23 -19.25 3.88
N LYS A 421 16.11 -19.00 4.56
CA LYS A 421 15.05 -20.01 4.68
C LYS A 421 14.33 -20.16 3.33
N LYS A 422 13.74 -21.34 3.09
CA LYS A 422 12.98 -21.60 1.86
C LYS A 422 11.84 -20.60 1.70
N ARG A 423 11.57 -20.21 0.44
CA ARG A 423 10.40 -19.41 0.05
C ARG A 423 9.12 -20.18 0.39
N ASN A 424 8.59 -20.00 1.59
CA ASN A 424 7.36 -20.64 2.03
C ASN A 424 6.15 -19.79 1.63
N LEU A 425 5.41 -20.28 0.65
CA LEU A 425 4.13 -19.71 0.24
C LEU A 425 3.04 -20.29 1.14
N VAL A 426 2.68 -19.59 2.21
CA VAL A 426 1.47 -19.90 2.96
C VAL A 426 0.28 -19.41 2.15
N VAL A 427 -0.60 -20.33 1.74
CA VAL A 427 -1.79 -20.00 0.94
C VAL A 427 -2.98 -20.73 1.53
N THR A 428 -3.65 -20.12 2.53
CA THR A 428 -5.03 -20.52 2.81
C THR A 428 -5.92 -19.90 1.73
N GLN A 429 -6.52 -20.77 0.91
CA GLN A 429 -7.54 -20.34 -0.03
C GLN A 429 -8.86 -20.15 0.71
N GLN A 430 -9.14 -18.91 1.15
CA GLN A 430 -10.52 -18.56 1.46
C GLN A 430 -11.33 -18.39 0.19
N LYS A 431 -12.58 -18.86 0.23
CA LYS A 431 -13.54 -18.66 -0.85
C LYS A 431 -13.90 -17.18 -0.93
N ALA A 432 -13.66 -16.57 -2.09
CA ALA A 432 -14.08 -15.19 -2.35
C ALA A 432 -15.60 -15.07 -2.23
N GLN A 433 -16.08 -14.21 -1.32
CA GLN A 433 -17.50 -13.94 -1.13
C GLN A 433 -17.98 -12.90 -2.14
N GLU A 434 -19.16 -13.11 -2.72
CA GLU A 434 -19.69 -12.27 -3.80
C GLU A 434 -19.85 -10.78 -3.42
N GLU A 435 -20.22 -10.52 -2.17
CA GLU A 435 -20.41 -9.16 -1.63
C GLU A 435 -19.11 -8.45 -1.26
N ALA A 436 -17.98 -9.18 -1.20
CA ALA A 436 -16.69 -8.60 -0.84
C ALA A 436 -16.18 -7.66 -1.94
N PHE A 437 -15.57 -6.55 -1.53
CA PHE A 437 -14.95 -5.62 -2.46
C PHE A 437 -13.58 -6.13 -2.89
N VAL A 438 -13.34 -6.07 -4.20
CA VAL A 438 -12.05 -6.31 -4.82
C VAL A 438 -11.33 -4.98 -5.07
N CYS A 439 -12.01 -4.01 -5.70
CA CYS A 439 -11.48 -2.67 -5.95
C CYS A 439 -12.24 -1.63 -5.14
N PHE A 440 -11.56 -1.01 -4.19
CA PHE A 440 -12.17 -0.03 -3.28
C PHE A 440 -12.33 1.37 -3.90
N CYS A 441 -11.51 1.74 -4.90
CA CYS A 441 -11.65 3.03 -5.59
C CYS A 441 -12.90 3.06 -6.47
N GLU A 442 -13.09 1.99 -7.26
CA GLU A 442 -14.15 1.89 -8.26
C GLU A 442 -15.35 1.09 -7.76
N ASP A 443 -15.36 0.72 -6.47
CA ASP A 443 -16.44 -0.04 -5.83
C ASP A 443 -16.77 -1.35 -6.59
N ILE A 444 -15.75 -2.09 -7.01
CA ILE A 444 -15.91 -3.37 -7.72
C ILE A 444 -15.91 -4.52 -6.74
N ARG A 445 -16.95 -5.35 -6.79
CA ARG A 445 -17.12 -6.55 -5.96
C ARG A 445 -16.62 -7.82 -6.65
N VAL A 446 -16.55 -8.91 -5.90
CA VAL A 446 -16.28 -10.24 -6.45
C VAL A 446 -17.37 -10.65 -7.46
N SER A 447 -18.64 -10.39 -7.16
CA SER A 447 -19.76 -10.68 -8.08
C SER A 447 -19.65 -9.96 -9.41
N ASP A 448 -19.11 -8.73 -9.44
CA ASP A 448 -18.86 -7.96 -10.65
C ASP A 448 -17.83 -8.64 -11.57
N LEU A 449 -16.77 -9.21 -10.99
CA LEU A 449 -15.77 -9.97 -11.74
C LEU A 449 -16.34 -11.32 -12.23
N PHE A 450 -17.15 -12.00 -11.43
CA PHE A 450 -17.86 -13.21 -11.89
C PHE A 450 -18.83 -12.90 -13.04
N LYS A 451 -19.51 -11.75 -13.00
CA LYS A 451 -20.34 -11.28 -14.11
C LYS A 451 -19.50 -11.03 -15.37
N ALA A 452 -18.31 -10.43 -15.23
CA ALA A 452 -17.39 -10.23 -16.34
C ALA A 452 -16.98 -11.57 -16.99
N LEU A 453 -16.63 -12.58 -16.18
CA LEU A 453 -16.34 -13.94 -16.66
C LEU A 453 -17.51 -14.55 -17.42
N LYS A 454 -18.72 -14.54 -16.83
CA LYS A 454 -19.95 -15.08 -17.44
C LYS A 454 -20.28 -14.40 -18.78
N THR A 455 -19.92 -13.13 -18.93
CA THR A 455 -20.15 -12.35 -20.16
C THR A 455 -19.05 -12.54 -21.21
N GLY A 456 -17.99 -13.30 -20.92
CA GLY A 456 -16.88 -13.58 -21.85
C GLY A 456 -15.68 -12.64 -21.74
N PHE A 457 -15.65 -11.72 -20.77
CA PHE A 457 -14.49 -10.87 -20.48
C PHE A 457 -13.48 -11.61 -19.58
N SER A 458 -12.96 -12.74 -20.06
CA SER A 458 -12.20 -13.73 -19.28
C SER A 458 -10.75 -13.37 -18.98
N THR A 459 -10.15 -12.43 -19.70
CA THR A 459 -8.76 -11.99 -19.47
C THR A 459 -8.70 -10.74 -18.58
N PRO A 460 -7.63 -10.53 -17.78
CA PRO A 460 -7.51 -9.37 -16.90
C PRO A 460 -7.73 -8.01 -17.58
N GLU A 461 -7.17 -7.81 -18.79
CA GLU A 461 -7.33 -6.59 -19.58
C GLU A 461 -8.78 -6.33 -20.04
N LYS A 462 -9.50 -7.40 -20.39
CA LYS A 462 -10.92 -7.34 -20.76
C LYS A 462 -11.79 -7.07 -19.53
N ALA A 463 -11.55 -7.76 -18.42
CA ALA A 463 -12.25 -7.55 -17.15
C ALA A 463 -12.02 -6.14 -16.61
N LYS A 464 -10.79 -5.61 -16.68
CA LYS A 464 -10.46 -4.22 -16.34
C LYS A 464 -11.31 -3.23 -17.12
N ARG A 465 -11.37 -3.34 -18.45
CA ARG A 465 -12.17 -2.44 -19.31
C ARG A 465 -13.67 -2.56 -19.06
N PHE A 466 -14.17 -3.78 -18.83
CA PHE A 466 -15.59 -4.03 -18.63
C PHE A 466 -16.09 -3.57 -17.26
N THR A 467 -15.29 -3.77 -16.21
CA THR A 467 -15.72 -3.51 -14.83
C THR A 467 -15.22 -2.18 -14.29
N GLY A 468 -14.08 -1.66 -14.75
CA GLY A 468 -13.33 -0.58 -14.09
C GLY A 468 -12.34 -1.08 -13.04
N TRP A 469 -12.24 -2.39 -12.80
CA TRP A 469 -11.26 -2.95 -11.87
C TRP A 469 -9.84 -2.54 -12.26
N GLY A 470 -9.17 -1.82 -11.35
CA GLY A 470 -7.78 -1.39 -11.56
C GLY A 470 -7.58 -0.03 -12.22
N THR A 471 -8.66 0.69 -12.55
CA THR A 471 -8.57 2.01 -13.18
C THR A 471 -8.60 3.16 -12.18
N GLY A 472 -8.87 2.87 -10.92
CA GLY A 472 -8.92 3.87 -9.86
C GLY A 472 -7.56 4.47 -9.51
N ALA A 473 -7.57 5.38 -8.53
CA ALA A 473 -6.40 6.21 -8.24
C ALA A 473 -5.17 5.43 -7.72
N CYS A 474 -5.35 4.22 -7.17
CA CYS A 474 -4.25 3.33 -6.81
C CYS A 474 -3.70 2.51 -7.99
N GLN A 475 -4.25 2.65 -9.21
CA GLN A 475 -3.81 1.94 -10.43
C GLN A 475 -3.67 0.42 -10.27
N GLY A 476 -4.50 -0.18 -9.42
CA GLY A 476 -4.52 -1.63 -9.23
C GLY A 476 -3.69 -2.16 -8.09
N LYS A 477 -2.83 -1.36 -7.46
CA LYS A 477 -1.88 -1.83 -6.44
C LYS A 477 -2.56 -2.68 -5.35
N LEU A 478 -3.65 -2.21 -4.76
CA LEU A 478 -4.36 -2.98 -3.72
C LEU A 478 -5.22 -4.13 -4.27
N CYS A 479 -5.73 -4.03 -5.50
CA CYS A 479 -6.80 -4.90 -6.00
C CYS A 479 -6.42 -5.88 -7.12
N VAL A 480 -5.27 -5.70 -7.78
CA VAL A 480 -4.79 -6.58 -8.88
C VAL A 480 -4.76 -8.02 -8.40
N TYR A 481 -4.17 -8.24 -7.24
CA TYR A 481 -4.02 -9.59 -6.71
C TYR A 481 -5.37 -10.28 -6.53
N ASN A 482 -6.28 -9.63 -5.80
CA ASN A 482 -7.58 -10.19 -5.49
C ASN A 482 -8.42 -10.40 -6.76
N GLY A 483 -8.34 -9.48 -7.73
CA GLY A 483 -9.05 -9.66 -8.98
C GLY A 483 -8.46 -10.79 -9.83
N LEU A 484 -7.13 -10.96 -9.86
CA LEU A 484 -6.50 -12.12 -10.50
C LEU A 484 -6.89 -13.42 -9.79
N PHE A 485 -6.94 -13.44 -8.46
CA PHE A 485 -7.40 -14.62 -7.71
C PHE A 485 -8.86 -15.00 -8.05
N VAL A 486 -9.73 -14.02 -8.31
CA VAL A 486 -11.11 -14.27 -8.71
C VAL A 486 -11.22 -14.71 -10.17
N LEU A 487 -10.46 -14.09 -11.08
CA LEU A 487 -10.54 -14.33 -12.53
C LEU A 487 -9.76 -15.57 -12.98
N CYS A 488 -8.61 -15.84 -12.38
CA CYS A 488 -7.59 -16.76 -12.90
C CYS A 488 -7.58 -18.08 -12.12
N ARG A 489 -8.76 -18.68 -11.90
CA ARG A 489 -8.93 -19.88 -11.06
C ARG A 489 -8.23 -21.14 -11.60
N GLU A 490 -8.02 -21.24 -12.92
CA GLU A 490 -7.48 -22.45 -13.57
C GLU A 490 -6.39 -22.19 -14.64
N GLY A 491 -5.71 -21.03 -14.65
CA GLY A 491 -4.78 -20.72 -15.75
C GLY A 491 -3.63 -19.73 -15.47
N LYS A 492 -2.67 -19.68 -16.41
CA LYS A 492 -1.63 -18.63 -16.50
C LYS A 492 -2.31 -17.30 -16.79
N CYS A 493 -2.08 -16.32 -15.93
CA CYS A 493 -2.76 -15.05 -15.98
C CYS A 493 -1.78 -13.94 -15.60
N PHE A 494 -1.62 -12.96 -16.46
CA PHE A 494 -0.70 -11.85 -16.22
C PHE A 494 -1.46 -10.61 -15.79
N PRO A 495 -0.90 -9.81 -14.85
CA PRO A 495 -1.49 -8.52 -14.53
C PRO A 495 -1.51 -7.62 -15.77
N TYR A 496 -2.40 -6.64 -15.78
CA TYR A 496 -2.37 -5.59 -16.79
C TYR A 496 -1.10 -4.74 -16.68
N THR A 497 -0.69 -4.17 -17.81
CA THR A 497 0.55 -3.41 -17.94
C THR A 497 0.63 -2.26 -16.93
N GLN A 498 1.78 -2.13 -16.27
CA GLN A 498 2.11 -1.00 -15.42
C GLN A 498 2.68 0.13 -16.29
N ARG A 499 2.18 1.35 -16.11
CA ARG A 499 2.52 2.51 -16.94
C ARG A 499 3.13 3.61 -16.10
N LEU A 500 3.97 4.42 -16.73
CA LEU A 500 4.49 5.65 -16.13
C LEU A 500 3.39 6.74 -16.06
N PRO A 501 3.41 7.59 -15.02
CA PRO A 501 4.15 7.37 -13.78
C PRO A 501 3.46 6.27 -12.95
N VAL A 502 4.24 5.37 -12.34
CA VAL A 502 3.71 4.28 -11.51
C VAL A 502 2.97 4.85 -10.31
N GLU A 503 3.45 5.97 -9.79
CA GLU A 503 2.84 6.76 -8.73
C GLU A 503 2.37 8.09 -9.30
N PRO A 504 1.11 8.53 -9.05
CA PRO A 504 0.62 9.80 -9.57
C PRO A 504 1.52 10.98 -9.19
N LEU A 505 1.94 11.74 -10.21
CA LEU A 505 2.73 12.95 -10.05
C LEU A 505 1.80 14.18 -10.13
N PRO A 506 1.86 15.11 -9.17
CA PRO A 506 1.18 16.39 -9.29
C PRO A 506 1.65 17.14 -10.54
N PHE A 507 0.76 17.82 -11.26
CA PHE A 507 1.17 18.64 -12.41
C PHE A 507 2.22 19.69 -12.04
N GLY A 508 2.13 20.30 -10.85
CA GLY A 508 3.15 21.23 -10.36
C GLY A 508 4.54 20.61 -10.20
N ALA A 509 4.62 19.30 -9.95
CA ALA A 509 5.90 18.57 -9.88
C ALA A 509 6.51 18.35 -11.28
N LEU A 510 5.69 18.29 -12.33
CA LEU A 510 6.16 18.17 -13.72
C LEU A 510 6.62 19.51 -14.31
N ILE A 511 5.98 20.60 -13.91
CA ILE A 511 6.37 21.96 -14.32
C ILE A 511 7.69 22.32 -13.64
N GLY A 512 7.80 22.06 -12.33
CA GLY A 512 8.94 22.48 -11.52
C GLY A 512 9.06 24.01 -11.43
N VAL A 513 9.81 24.49 -10.46
CA VAL A 513 10.45 25.80 -10.55
C VAL A 513 11.93 25.53 -10.46
N ASP A 514 12.67 25.89 -11.50
CA ASP A 514 14.13 25.91 -11.45
C ASP A 514 14.53 26.85 -10.31
N GLU A 515 15.48 26.43 -9.47
CA GLU A 515 16.17 27.38 -8.61
C GLU A 515 16.87 28.38 -9.54
N VAL A 516 16.50 29.65 -9.44
CA VAL A 516 17.39 30.74 -9.86
C VAL A 516 18.61 30.62 -8.94
N GLU A 517 19.78 30.41 -9.55
CA GLU A 517 21.10 30.09 -8.97
C GLU A 517 21.40 30.62 -7.56
#